data_AF-A0A286GR01-F1
#
_entry.id   AF-A0A286GR01-F1
#
_cell.length_a   1.000
_cell.length_b   1.000
_cell.length_c   1.000
_cell.angle_alpha   90.00
_cell.angle_beta   90.00
_cell.angle_gamma   90.00
#
_symmetry.space_group_name_H-M   'P 1'
#
loop_
_entity.id
_entity.type
_entity.pdbx_description
1 polymer ?
#
loop_
_entity_poly.entity_id
_entity_poly.type
_entity_poly.pdbx_seq_one_letter_code
_entity_poly.pdbx_strand_id
1 'polypeptide(L)'
;MHQLETVLLLLIFVIGLAVIARRLNLAFPILLTVGGLLISFFPGLPNVDLDSSVVLVVFLPPLLYSAAWYTNWSDFRRNLEPVIVLALGLVLATSLGIAYVASLLIPGFTLATGLLLGAVVSPSDAVAATAVMKTLAVPRKIAIILEGESLVNDATALVIFQLALVTVSTGSFSLTGSLLDFVQLAGGGIIIGLAVGYLSSWLHKCAHLEPALETVLTFVTAYLAYLAAEHLALSGVLSVVSAGLVVGHKQSRVHSPTTRMQAVAVWDFVVVLLNGLIFILIGLQLPDIVADIKGQSLGELIEVGLLISITAVAIRFVYIFLANWMSNQVHKVVHSPPLFPSRKHTTLLAYISMRGIVSLAAALSIPERLSNGSPFPDRNLIVFITFCVILFTLVGQGVFLPAFIRLLRFGQQSTDYLSRKEVRQRLSKQALSAIQTVVDKEGLTGDTVRKIIDRHRARVDELEQSDPVTVMSQHQLRQKLLLSGIQAQRTALLSLRDTQQIDVDLFHELENELDREEIQQQKVDD
;
A
#
# COMPACT_ATOMS: atom_id res chain seq x y z
N MET A 1 12.28 -1.96 32.93
CA MET A 1 10.99 -2.58 33.35
C MET A 1 9.81 -1.74 32.85
N HIS A 2 9.66 -0.48 33.28
CA HIS A 2 8.49 0.37 32.90
C HIS A 2 8.24 0.59 31.40
N GLN A 3 9.27 0.79 30.56
CA GLN A 3 9.06 0.92 29.11
C GLN A 3 8.53 -0.36 28.47
N LEU A 4 9.00 -1.53 28.94
CA LEU A 4 8.56 -2.83 28.42
C LEU A 4 7.16 -3.18 28.88
N GLU A 5 6.81 -2.86 30.13
CA GLU A 5 5.44 -2.93 30.67
C GLU A 5 4.47 -2.06 29.85
N THR A 6 4.90 -0.85 29.49
CA THR A 6 4.10 0.08 28.66
C THR A 6 3.84 -0.50 27.28
N VAL A 7 4.88 -0.97 26.59
CA VAL A 7 4.73 -1.58 25.27
C VAL A 7 3.81 -2.79 25.34
N LEU A 8 3.93 -3.62 26.39
CA LEU A 8 3.09 -4.80 26.57
C LEU A 8 1.62 -4.42 26.84
N LEU A 9 1.37 -3.40 27.67
CA LEU A 9 0.03 -2.85 27.88
C LEU A 9 -0.57 -2.29 26.58
N LEU A 10 0.22 -1.54 25.80
CA LEU A 10 -0.20 -1.03 24.50
C LEU A 10 -0.57 -2.16 23.55
N LEU A 11 0.24 -3.22 23.48
CA LEU A 11 -0.05 -4.40 22.64
C LEU A 11 -1.35 -5.10 23.08
N ILE A 12 -1.57 -5.29 24.38
CA ILE A 12 -2.83 -5.85 24.90
C ILE A 12 -4.02 -4.97 24.47
N PHE A 13 -3.88 -3.65 24.55
CA PHE A 13 -4.92 -2.73 24.15
C PHE A 13 -5.19 -2.75 22.64
N VAL A 14 -4.13 -2.78 21.82
CA VAL A 14 -4.21 -2.96 20.37
C VAL A 14 -5.00 -4.22 20.02
N ILE A 15 -4.73 -5.34 20.70
CA ILE A 15 -5.48 -6.60 20.51
C ILE A 15 -6.94 -6.43 20.93
N GLY A 16 -7.21 -5.83 22.09
CA GLY A 16 -8.57 -5.57 22.57
C GLY A 16 -9.39 -4.73 21.60
N LEU A 17 -8.81 -3.64 21.10
CA LEU A 17 -9.41 -2.79 20.07
C LEU A 17 -9.60 -3.52 18.74
N ALA A 18 -8.69 -4.40 18.35
CA ALA A 18 -8.83 -5.20 17.13
C ALA A 18 -10.08 -6.10 17.19
N VAL A 19 -10.34 -6.71 18.35
CA VAL A 19 -11.55 -7.51 18.59
C VAL A 19 -12.81 -6.65 18.49
N ILE A 20 -12.78 -5.45 19.06
CA ILE A 20 -13.89 -4.49 18.98
C ILE A 20 -14.10 -4.03 17.53
N ALA A 21 -13.04 -3.77 16.78
CA ALA A 21 -13.10 -3.35 15.37
C ALA A 21 -13.83 -4.38 14.51
N ARG A 22 -13.51 -5.66 14.71
CA ARG A 22 -14.17 -6.75 14.01
C ARG A 22 -15.65 -6.88 14.39
N ARG A 23 -16.00 -6.62 15.66
CA ARG A 23 -17.40 -6.64 16.13
C ARG A 23 -18.22 -5.48 15.54
N LEU A 24 -17.62 -4.30 15.41
CA LEU A 24 -18.29 -3.10 14.91
C LEU A 24 -18.24 -2.94 13.38
N ASN A 25 -17.54 -3.83 12.66
CA ASN A 25 -17.25 -3.71 11.22
C ASN A 25 -16.62 -2.35 10.86
N LEU A 26 -15.74 -1.84 11.74
CA LEU A 26 -14.98 -0.61 11.52
C LEU A 26 -13.55 -0.93 11.11
N ALA A 27 -12.94 -0.02 10.34
CA ALA A 27 -11.53 -0.16 9.97
C ALA A 27 -10.66 -0.07 11.24
N PHE A 28 -9.72 -1.02 11.36
CA PHE A 28 -8.86 -1.16 12.54
C PHE A 28 -8.09 0.14 12.91
N PRO A 29 -7.49 0.88 11.96
CA PRO A 29 -6.85 2.19 12.23
C PRO A 29 -7.74 3.21 12.96
N ILE A 30 -9.05 3.23 12.67
CA ILE A 30 -10.00 4.19 13.24
C ILE A 30 -10.10 4.00 14.75
N LEU A 31 -10.28 2.75 15.19
CA LEU A 31 -10.44 2.44 16.61
C LEU A 31 -9.13 2.56 17.39
N LEU A 32 -7.99 2.29 16.77
CA LEU A 32 -6.68 2.54 17.38
C LEU A 32 -6.44 4.01 17.67
N THR A 33 -6.77 4.88 16.72
CA THR A 33 -6.59 6.33 16.87
C THR A 33 -7.52 6.89 17.95
N VAL A 34 -8.81 6.53 17.90
CA VAL A 34 -9.80 6.96 18.90
C VAL A 34 -9.48 6.35 20.27
N GLY A 35 -9.11 5.08 20.32
CA GLY A 35 -8.76 4.40 21.56
C GLY A 35 -7.49 4.96 22.20
N GLY A 36 -6.44 5.25 21.42
CA GLY A 36 -5.25 5.94 21.91
C GLY A 36 -5.58 7.31 22.50
N LEU A 37 -6.46 8.07 21.85
CA LEU A 37 -6.95 9.34 22.38
C LEU A 37 -7.77 9.19 23.67
N LEU A 38 -8.60 8.16 23.79
CA LEU A 38 -9.34 7.91 25.02
C LEU A 38 -8.42 7.48 26.16
N ILE A 39 -7.39 6.70 25.85
CA ILE A 39 -6.38 6.27 26.81
C ILE A 39 -5.58 7.44 27.36
N SER A 40 -5.21 8.42 26.52
CA SER A 40 -4.36 9.53 26.97
C SER A 40 -4.99 10.42 28.04
N PHE A 41 -6.31 10.34 28.23
CA PHE A 41 -7.00 11.00 29.35
C PHE A 41 -6.86 10.26 30.69
N PHE A 42 -6.36 9.02 30.71
CA PHE A 42 -6.15 8.27 31.96
C PHE A 42 -4.82 8.67 32.63
N PRO A 43 -4.86 9.21 33.87
CA PRO A 43 -3.65 9.63 34.58
C PRO A 43 -2.79 8.41 34.97
N GLY A 44 -1.47 8.51 34.76
CA GLY A 44 -0.48 7.50 35.18
C GLY A 44 0.12 6.66 34.05
N LEU A 45 -0.22 6.91 32.80
CA LEU A 45 0.47 6.33 31.64
C LEU A 45 1.71 7.16 31.28
N PRO A 46 2.82 6.53 30.87
CA PRO A 46 4.03 7.25 30.50
C PRO A 46 3.87 7.95 29.16
N ASN A 47 4.34 9.19 29.09
CA ASN A 47 4.42 9.96 27.85
C ASN A 47 5.43 9.28 26.92
N VAL A 48 4.96 8.89 25.73
CA VAL A 48 5.82 8.33 24.68
C VAL A 48 6.17 9.43 23.70
N ASP A 49 7.30 10.09 23.95
CA ASP A 49 7.90 11.01 23.00
C ASP A 49 8.46 10.21 21.83
N LEU A 50 7.84 10.40 20.65
CA LEU A 50 8.30 9.77 19.42
C LEU A 50 9.34 10.67 18.76
N ASP A 51 10.58 10.20 18.74
CA ASP A 51 11.60 10.80 17.89
C ASP A 51 11.19 10.60 16.43
N SER A 52 11.07 11.72 15.72
CA SER A 52 10.64 11.78 14.32
C SER A 52 11.54 10.96 13.39
N SER A 53 12.84 10.91 13.69
CA SER A 53 13.81 10.12 12.91
C SER A 53 13.55 8.62 13.05
N VAL A 54 13.17 8.17 14.25
CA VAL A 54 12.80 6.78 14.52
C VAL A 54 11.49 6.44 13.82
N VAL A 55 10.51 7.34 13.83
CA VAL A 55 9.23 7.12 13.13
C VAL A 55 9.45 6.92 11.63
N LEU A 56 10.26 7.77 10.99
CA LEU A 56 10.56 7.66 9.57
C LEU A 56 11.35 6.38 9.24
N VAL A 57 12.38 6.04 10.00
CA VAL A 57 13.22 4.88 9.69
C VAL A 57 12.52 3.56 10.01
N VAL A 58 11.77 3.46 11.11
CA VAL A 58 11.18 2.19 11.58
C VAL A 58 9.87 1.86 10.85
N PHE A 59 9.02 2.85 10.57
CA PHE A 59 7.67 2.58 10.05
C PHE A 59 7.59 2.71 8.53
N LEU A 60 8.24 3.72 7.94
CA LEU A 60 8.06 4.03 6.52
C LEU A 60 8.58 2.92 5.59
N PRO A 61 9.85 2.45 5.71
CA PRO A 61 10.39 1.43 4.81
C PRO A 61 9.56 0.14 4.75
N PRO A 62 9.19 -0.51 5.86
CA PRO A 62 8.40 -1.73 5.78
C PRO A 62 6.99 -1.49 5.22
N LEU A 63 6.32 -0.40 5.59
CA LEU A 63 4.98 -0.09 5.08
C LEU A 63 4.98 0.16 3.57
N LEU A 64 5.90 1.00 3.09
CA LEU A 64 6.05 1.32 1.67
C LEU A 64 6.48 0.10 0.86
N TYR A 65 7.43 -0.68 1.38
CA TYR A 65 7.92 -1.88 0.70
C TYR A 65 6.81 -2.92 0.56
N SER A 66 6.06 -3.17 1.63
CA SER A 66 4.94 -4.12 1.61
C SER A 66 3.86 -3.71 0.60
N ALA A 67 3.48 -2.43 0.56
CA ALA A 67 2.50 -1.91 -0.40
C ALA A 67 3.01 -2.08 -1.85
N ALA A 68 4.28 -1.76 -2.10
CA ALA A 68 4.90 -1.92 -3.41
C ALA A 68 5.03 -3.39 -3.83
N TRP A 69 5.33 -4.29 -2.89
CA TRP A 69 5.48 -5.72 -3.14
C TRP A 69 4.20 -6.38 -3.64
N TYR A 70 3.06 -6.02 -3.04
CA TYR A 70 1.75 -6.56 -3.42
C TYR A 70 1.16 -5.92 -4.68
N THR A 71 1.79 -4.87 -5.20
CA THR A 71 1.29 -4.16 -6.37
C THR A 71 1.58 -4.93 -7.65
N ASN A 72 0.55 -5.27 -8.42
CA ASN A 72 0.74 -5.85 -9.73
C ASN A 72 1.20 -4.79 -10.74
N TRP A 73 2.47 -4.89 -11.16
CA TRP A 73 3.09 -4.01 -12.15
C TRP A 73 2.27 -3.86 -13.44
N SER A 74 1.65 -4.95 -13.90
CA SER A 74 0.89 -4.91 -15.15
C SER A 74 -0.37 -4.05 -15.03
N ASP A 75 -1.07 -4.15 -13.89
CA ASP A 75 -2.29 -3.38 -13.64
C ASP A 75 -1.98 -1.92 -13.34
N PHE A 76 -0.88 -1.67 -12.61
CA PHE A 76 -0.34 -0.34 -12.38
C PHE A 76 -0.02 0.36 -13.71
N ARG A 77 0.69 -0.31 -14.62
CA ARG A 77 1.05 0.25 -15.94
C ARG A 77 -0.18 0.56 -16.80
N ARG A 78 -1.24 -0.26 -16.76
CA ARG A 78 -2.50 0.02 -17.48
C ARG A 78 -3.24 1.24 -16.94
N ASN A 79 -3.04 1.57 -15.67
CA ASN A 79 -3.70 2.68 -14.98
C ASN A 79 -2.71 3.82 -14.67
N LEU A 80 -1.60 3.92 -15.40
CA LEU A 80 -0.56 4.91 -15.14
C LEU A 80 -1.07 6.35 -15.29
N GLU A 81 -1.90 6.63 -16.31
CA GLU A 81 -2.48 7.96 -16.55
C GLU A 81 -3.31 8.45 -15.34
N PRO A 82 -4.35 7.72 -14.86
CA PRO A 82 -5.09 8.16 -13.68
C PRO A 82 -4.22 8.21 -12.42
N VAL A 83 -3.30 7.26 -12.24
CA VAL A 83 -2.39 7.26 -11.08
C VAL A 83 -1.51 8.50 -11.05
N ILE A 84 -0.90 8.89 -12.18
CA ILE A 84 -0.02 10.07 -12.25
C ILE A 84 -0.82 11.37 -12.03
N VAL A 85 -2.00 11.48 -12.65
CA VAL A 85 -2.86 12.67 -12.49
C VAL A 85 -3.22 12.88 -11.02
N LEU A 86 -3.48 11.81 -10.27
CA LEU A 86 -3.77 11.90 -8.83
C LEU A 86 -2.47 12.09 -8.01
N ALA A 87 -1.50 11.21 -8.17
CA ALA A 87 -0.29 11.19 -7.34
C ALA A 87 0.63 12.40 -7.50
N LEU A 88 0.62 13.06 -8.67
CA LEU A 88 1.35 14.32 -8.89
C LEU A 88 0.40 15.51 -8.86
N GLY A 89 -0.61 15.49 -9.71
CA GLY A 89 -1.45 16.65 -9.97
C GLY A 89 -2.36 17.02 -8.80
N LEU A 90 -3.04 16.03 -8.21
CA LEU A 90 -3.87 16.27 -7.03
C LEU A 90 -3.02 16.65 -5.81
N VAL A 91 -1.88 15.99 -5.59
CA VAL A 91 -0.95 16.32 -4.49
C VAL A 91 -0.48 17.78 -4.58
N LEU A 92 -0.07 18.24 -5.76
CA LEU A 92 0.30 19.64 -6.00
C LEU A 92 -0.87 20.59 -5.77
N ALA A 93 -2.05 20.27 -6.32
CA ALA A 93 -3.25 21.09 -6.16
C ALA A 93 -3.68 21.21 -4.69
N THR A 94 -3.65 20.10 -3.94
CA THR A 94 -3.96 20.08 -2.50
C THR A 94 -2.92 20.85 -1.72
N SER A 95 -1.63 20.66 -1.99
CA SER A 95 -0.56 21.37 -1.28
C SER A 95 -0.64 22.88 -1.47
N LEU A 96 -0.82 23.34 -2.72
CA LEU A 96 -0.95 24.77 -3.05
C LEU A 96 -2.26 25.37 -2.53
N GLY A 97 -3.37 24.64 -2.66
CA GLY A 97 -4.67 25.12 -2.18
C GLY A 97 -4.70 25.25 -0.66
N ILE A 98 -4.11 24.30 0.06
CA ILE A 98 -3.94 24.39 1.51
C ILE A 98 -2.95 25.49 1.88
N ALA A 99 -1.86 25.67 1.12
CA ALA A 99 -0.93 26.78 1.36
C ALA A 99 -1.62 28.13 1.31
N TYR A 100 -2.42 28.34 0.28
CA TYR A 100 -3.19 29.57 0.09
C TYR A 100 -4.20 29.76 1.23
N VAL A 101 -5.04 28.75 1.51
CA VAL A 101 -6.07 28.85 2.55
C VAL A 101 -5.45 29.03 3.94
N ALA A 102 -4.40 28.28 4.29
CA ALA A 102 -3.72 28.40 5.57
C ALA A 102 -3.08 29.78 5.77
N SER A 103 -2.46 30.36 4.72
CA SER A 103 -1.89 31.71 4.78
C SER A 103 -2.93 32.82 5.00
N LEU A 104 -4.19 32.57 4.65
CA LEU A 104 -5.30 33.50 4.87
C LEU A 104 -5.97 33.29 6.24
N LEU A 105 -6.12 32.04 6.67
CA LEU A 105 -6.83 31.69 7.89
C LEU A 105 -5.97 31.83 9.15
N ILE A 106 -4.67 31.55 9.06
CA ILE A 106 -3.79 31.45 10.22
C ILE A 106 -2.86 32.67 10.25
N PRO A 107 -3.03 33.60 11.22
CA PRO A 107 -2.16 34.76 11.35
C PRO A 107 -0.70 34.32 11.53
N GLY A 108 0.21 34.88 10.75
CA GLY A 108 1.64 34.55 10.78
C GLY A 108 2.07 33.43 9.83
N PHE A 109 1.13 32.68 9.24
CA PHE A 109 1.48 31.69 8.21
C PHE A 109 1.89 32.38 6.91
N THR A 110 3.12 32.12 6.50
CA THR A 110 3.59 32.40 5.14
C THR A 110 3.05 31.36 4.15
N LEU A 111 3.13 31.65 2.85
CA LEU A 111 2.86 30.65 1.82
C LEU A 111 3.79 29.44 1.93
N ALA A 112 5.03 29.60 2.41
CA ALA A 112 5.97 28.51 2.58
C ALA A 112 5.58 27.58 3.74
N THR A 113 5.17 28.13 4.90
CA THR A 113 4.63 27.33 6.02
C THR A 113 3.30 26.68 5.66
N GLY A 114 2.46 27.38 4.88
CA GLY A 114 1.23 26.79 4.34
C GLY A 114 1.52 25.67 3.34
N LEU A 115 2.54 25.80 2.50
CA LEU A 115 2.96 24.76 1.56
C LEU A 115 3.53 23.55 2.29
N LEU A 116 4.25 23.77 3.40
CA LEU A 116 4.71 22.71 4.28
C LEU A 116 3.51 21.93 4.86
N LEU A 117 2.53 22.63 5.47
CA LEU A 117 1.30 22.00 5.96
C LEU A 117 0.55 21.26 4.83
N GLY A 118 0.42 21.90 3.66
CA GLY A 118 -0.23 21.31 2.49
C GLY A 118 0.45 20.03 2.02
N ALA A 119 1.78 20.03 1.95
CA ALA A 119 2.58 18.87 1.60
C ALA A 119 2.34 17.73 2.60
N VAL A 120 2.35 18.03 3.91
CA VAL A 120 2.12 17.06 4.98
C VAL A 120 0.76 16.38 4.86
N VAL A 121 -0.32 17.12 4.57
CA VAL A 121 -1.70 16.58 4.59
C VAL A 121 -2.25 16.16 3.22
N SER A 122 -1.45 16.33 2.16
CA SER A 122 -1.82 15.96 0.79
C SER A 122 -1.77 14.46 0.46
N PRO A 123 -0.85 13.63 1.02
CA PRO A 123 -0.88 12.19 0.80
C PRO A 123 -2.15 11.56 1.33
N SER A 124 -2.74 10.70 0.52
CA SER A 124 -3.86 9.85 0.92
C SER A 124 -3.39 8.41 1.08
N ASP A 125 -3.85 7.75 2.13
CA ASP A 125 -3.60 6.36 2.45
C ASP A 125 -4.70 5.46 1.88
N ALA A 126 -4.30 4.57 0.96
CA ALA A 126 -5.21 3.61 0.35
C ALA A 126 -5.52 2.40 1.24
N VAL A 127 -4.71 2.10 2.26
CA VAL A 127 -4.82 0.85 3.06
C VAL A 127 -6.12 0.83 3.84
N ALA A 128 -6.46 1.94 4.52
CA ALA A 128 -7.69 2.04 5.29
C ALA A 128 -8.95 1.93 4.40
N ALA A 129 -8.92 2.56 3.22
CA ALA A 129 -10.03 2.52 2.28
C ALA A 129 -10.20 1.14 1.63
N THR A 130 -9.11 0.52 1.19
CA THR A 130 -9.12 -0.81 0.56
C THR A 130 -9.58 -1.90 1.53
N ALA A 131 -9.21 -1.81 2.82
CA ALA A 131 -9.72 -2.71 3.85
C ALA A 131 -11.26 -2.69 3.94
N VAL A 132 -11.88 -1.51 3.86
CA VAL A 132 -13.34 -1.37 3.84
C VAL A 132 -13.92 -1.90 2.53
N MET A 133 -13.31 -1.55 1.39
CA MET A 133 -13.77 -1.96 0.06
C MET A 133 -13.71 -3.49 -0.15
N LYS A 134 -12.75 -4.21 0.44
CA LYS A 134 -12.65 -5.68 0.33
C LYS A 134 -13.91 -6.41 0.80
N THR A 135 -14.69 -5.80 1.69
CA THR A 135 -15.95 -6.38 2.21
C THR A 135 -17.19 -5.98 1.41
N LEU A 136 -17.03 -5.12 0.40
CA LEU A 136 -18.11 -4.51 -0.37
C LEU A 136 -17.88 -4.77 -1.87
N ALA A 137 -18.96 -4.86 -2.65
CA ALA A 137 -18.86 -5.10 -4.10
C ALA A 137 -18.43 -3.83 -4.86
N VAL A 138 -17.17 -3.41 -4.70
CA VAL A 138 -16.58 -2.25 -5.37
C VAL A 138 -15.75 -2.70 -6.57
N PRO A 139 -15.83 -2.01 -7.73
CA PRO A 139 -15.00 -2.33 -8.89
C PRO A 139 -13.51 -2.22 -8.56
N ARG A 140 -12.78 -3.28 -8.90
CA ARG A 140 -11.36 -3.41 -8.55
C ARG A 140 -10.44 -2.34 -9.16
N LYS A 141 -10.84 -1.79 -10.31
CA LYS A 141 -10.13 -0.64 -10.92
C LYS A 141 -9.98 0.53 -9.93
N ILE A 142 -10.95 0.73 -9.03
CA ILE A 142 -10.87 1.78 -7.99
C ILE A 142 -9.77 1.47 -6.98
N ALA A 143 -9.67 0.22 -6.51
CA ALA A 143 -8.62 -0.22 -5.60
C ALA A 143 -7.23 -0.06 -6.25
N ILE A 144 -7.05 -0.51 -7.49
CA ILE A 144 -5.78 -0.39 -8.24
C ILE A 144 -5.35 1.07 -8.38
N ILE A 145 -6.29 1.97 -8.71
CA ILE A 145 -5.98 3.41 -8.85
C ILE A 145 -5.61 4.01 -7.50
N LEU A 146 -6.31 3.67 -6.42
CA LEU A 146 -6.03 4.19 -5.08
C LEU A 146 -4.70 3.68 -4.53
N GLU A 147 -4.42 2.38 -4.66
CA GLU A 147 -3.12 1.79 -4.29
C GLU A 147 -1.99 2.43 -5.09
N GLY A 148 -2.16 2.57 -6.41
CA GLY A 148 -1.20 3.25 -7.27
C GLY A 148 -0.97 4.72 -6.90
N GLU A 149 -2.05 5.46 -6.59
CA GLU A 149 -1.99 6.82 -6.07
C GLU A 149 -1.17 6.88 -4.78
N SER A 150 -1.50 6.02 -3.79
CA SER A 150 -0.86 5.96 -2.48
C SER A 150 0.62 5.58 -2.52
N LEU A 151 1.08 4.87 -3.55
CA LEU A 151 2.50 4.53 -3.70
C LEU A 151 3.36 5.70 -4.17
N VAL A 152 2.78 6.59 -4.98
CA VAL A 152 3.52 7.67 -5.64
C VAL A 152 3.29 9.01 -4.93
N ASN A 153 2.11 9.23 -4.34
CA ASN A 153 1.76 10.49 -3.69
C ASN A 153 2.66 10.82 -2.49
N ASP A 154 3.07 9.81 -1.70
CA ASP A 154 3.95 9.95 -0.54
C ASP A 154 5.29 10.55 -0.94
N ALA A 155 5.85 10.05 -2.05
CA ALA A 155 7.08 10.59 -2.62
C ALA A 155 6.91 12.04 -3.07
N THR A 156 5.87 12.33 -3.84
CA THR A 156 5.58 13.69 -4.33
C THR A 156 5.46 14.67 -3.17
N ALA A 157 4.69 14.30 -2.15
CA ALA A 157 4.44 15.12 -0.98
C ALA A 157 5.72 15.36 -0.17
N LEU A 158 6.55 14.34 0.04
CA LEU A 158 7.82 14.51 0.73
C LEU A 158 8.78 15.44 -0.02
N VAL A 159 8.78 15.43 -1.36
CA VAL A 159 9.60 16.41 -2.08
C VAL A 159 9.04 17.83 -1.92
N ILE A 160 7.71 18.03 -2.04
CA ILE A 160 7.11 19.34 -1.77
C ILE A 160 7.40 19.80 -0.34
N PHE A 161 7.36 18.86 0.62
CA PHE A 161 7.71 19.11 2.02
C PHE A 161 9.15 19.59 2.17
N GLN A 162 10.13 18.92 1.56
CA GLN A 162 11.53 19.33 1.61
C GLN A 162 11.73 20.72 0.98
N LEU A 163 11.11 20.98 -0.17
CA LEU A 163 11.16 22.30 -0.83
C LEU A 163 10.54 23.40 0.05
N ALA A 164 9.41 23.11 0.68
CA ALA A 164 8.76 24.04 1.61
C ALA A 164 9.64 24.29 2.83
N LEU A 165 10.24 23.24 3.40
CA LEU A 165 11.13 23.31 4.56
C LEU A 165 12.37 24.17 4.28
N VAL A 166 13.03 23.94 3.14
CA VAL A 166 14.15 24.76 2.68
C VAL A 166 13.72 26.21 2.48
N THR A 167 12.56 26.45 1.89
CA THR A 167 12.03 27.81 1.68
C THR A 167 11.73 28.51 3.01
N VAL A 168 11.15 27.83 3.99
CA VAL A 168 10.90 28.37 5.34
C VAL A 168 12.22 28.70 6.05
N SER A 169 13.25 27.87 5.87
CA SER A 169 14.55 28.07 6.54
C SER A 169 15.43 29.14 5.90
N THR A 170 15.39 29.29 4.57
CA THR A 170 16.26 30.20 3.82
C THR A 170 15.57 31.51 3.43
N GLY A 171 14.24 31.54 3.41
CA GLY A 171 13.45 32.68 2.94
C GLY A 171 13.49 32.90 1.42
N SER A 172 14.23 32.08 0.67
CA SER A 172 14.38 32.19 -0.79
C SER A 172 13.70 31.04 -1.50
N PHE A 173 12.83 31.36 -2.47
CA PHE A 173 12.21 30.38 -3.36
C PHE A 173 12.81 30.46 -4.77
N SER A 174 13.35 29.35 -5.27
CA SER A 174 13.82 29.23 -6.65
C SER A 174 13.07 28.11 -7.36
N LEU A 175 12.09 28.47 -8.20
CA LEU A 175 11.25 27.48 -8.91
C LEU A 175 12.09 26.53 -9.79
N THR A 176 13.08 27.07 -10.50
CA THR A 176 13.92 26.29 -11.43
C THR A 176 14.91 25.39 -10.70
N GLY A 177 15.49 25.87 -9.60
CA GLY A 177 16.34 25.05 -8.72
C GLY A 177 15.53 23.90 -8.12
N SER A 178 14.38 24.22 -7.54
CA SER A 178 13.46 23.24 -6.93
C SER A 178 13.01 22.15 -7.89
N LEU A 179 12.77 22.47 -9.17
CA LEU A 179 12.35 21.47 -10.16
C LEU A 179 13.51 20.54 -10.54
N LEU A 180 14.73 21.06 -10.65
CA LEU A 180 15.91 20.25 -10.93
C LEU A 180 16.24 19.35 -9.74
N ASP A 181 16.20 19.89 -8.52
CA ASP A 181 16.36 19.15 -7.28
C ASP A 181 15.31 18.04 -7.19
N PHE A 182 14.05 18.31 -7.51
CA PHE A 182 12.99 17.30 -7.57
C PHE A 182 13.36 16.13 -8.50
N VAL A 183 13.76 16.44 -9.73
CA VAL A 183 14.11 15.39 -10.73
C VAL A 183 15.32 14.59 -10.27
N GLN A 184 16.31 15.24 -9.66
CA GLN A 184 17.51 14.57 -9.13
C GLN A 184 17.19 13.67 -7.92
N LEU A 185 16.46 14.19 -6.93
CA LEU A 185 16.05 13.46 -5.73
C LEU A 185 15.18 12.25 -6.09
N ALA A 186 14.19 12.45 -6.96
CA ALA A 186 13.26 11.42 -7.38
C ALA A 186 13.93 10.39 -8.30
N GLY A 187 14.62 10.86 -9.34
CA GLY A 187 15.33 9.99 -10.29
C GLY A 187 16.43 9.18 -9.61
N GLY A 188 17.22 9.81 -8.74
CA GLY A 188 18.25 9.13 -7.95
C GLY A 188 17.67 8.08 -7.01
N GLY A 189 16.60 8.40 -6.29
CA GLY A 189 15.88 7.44 -5.44
C GLY A 189 15.42 6.21 -6.23
N ILE A 190 14.80 6.42 -7.39
CA ILE A 190 14.37 5.34 -8.31
C ILE A 190 15.56 4.49 -8.75
N ILE A 191 16.67 5.10 -9.18
CA ILE A 191 17.87 4.38 -9.63
C ILE A 191 18.42 3.48 -8.51
N ILE A 192 18.57 4.02 -7.29
CA ILE A 192 19.03 3.24 -6.14
C ILE A 192 18.06 2.11 -5.83
N GLY A 193 16.75 2.39 -5.86
CA GLY A 193 15.71 1.40 -5.57
C GLY A 193 15.70 0.25 -6.58
N LEU A 194 15.82 0.56 -7.87
CA LEU A 194 15.98 -0.43 -8.92
C LEU A 194 17.25 -1.26 -8.68
N ALA A 195 18.40 -0.63 -8.43
CA ALA A 195 19.65 -1.32 -8.18
C ALA A 195 19.55 -2.31 -7.00
N VAL A 196 18.99 -1.87 -5.86
CA VAL A 196 18.76 -2.70 -4.68
C VAL A 196 17.75 -3.81 -4.96
N GLY A 197 16.65 -3.54 -5.66
CA GLY A 197 15.65 -4.54 -6.03
C GLY A 197 16.18 -5.62 -6.97
N TYR A 198 17.00 -5.26 -7.96
CA TYR A 198 17.67 -6.21 -8.85
C TYR A 198 18.73 -7.04 -8.10
N LEU A 199 19.52 -6.40 -7.23
CA LEU A 199 20.49 -7.08 -6.38
C LEU A 199 19.82 -8.10 -5.46
N SER A 200 18.74 -7.70 -4.78
CA SER A 200 17.94 -8.58 -3.93
C SER A 200 17.36 -9.76 -4.73
N SER A 201 16.76 -9.50 -5.89
CA SER A 201 16.23 -10.56 -6.77
C SER A 201 17.31 -11.55 -7.21
N TRP A 202 18.53 -11.06 -7.44
CA TRP A 202 19.68 -11.91 -7.79
C TRP A 202 20.14 -12.75 -6.59
N LEU A 203 20.25 -12.14 -5.41
CA LEU A 203 20.61 -12.84 -4.17
C LEU A 203 19.64 -13.97 -3.85
N HIS A 204 18.33 -13.71 -3.91
CA HIS A 204 17.31 -14.75 -3.71
C HIS A 204 17.45 -15.91 -4.70
N LYS A 205 17.77 -15.63 -5.96
CA LYS A 205 17.94 -16.68 -6.98
C LYS A 205 19.23 -17.50 -6.80
N CYS A 206 20.31 -16.89 -6.31
CA CYS A 206 21.62 -17.54 -6.24
C CYS A 206 21.92 -18.18 -4.90
N ALA A 207 21.47 -17.57 -3.79
CA ALA A 207 21.89 -17.96 -2.46
C ALA A 207 21.19 -19.21 -1.91
N HIS A 208 20.03 -19.60 -2.47
CA HIS A 208 19.24 -20.77 -2.04
C HIS A 208 19.11 -20.85 -0.51
N LEU A 209 18.74 -19.74 0.11
CA LEU A 209 18.69 -19.63 1.57
C LEU A 209 17.47 -20.37 2.11
N GLU A 210 17.50 -20.71 3.39
CA GLU A 210 16.31 -21.21 4.07
C GLU A 210 15.18 -20.15 4.05
N PRO A 211 13.89 -20.55 3.99
CA PRO A 211 12.76 -19.63 3.87
C PRO A 211 12.72 -18.48 4.89
N ALA A 212 13.18 -18.74 6.12
CA ALA A 212 13.29 -17.70 7.15
C ALA A 212 14.33 -16.64 6.80
N LEU A 213 15.51 -17.04 6.31
CA LEU A 213 16.57 -16.11 5.89
C LEU A 213 16.19 -15.35 4.63
N GLU A 214 15.49 -15.98 3.69
CA GLU A 214 14.92 -15.27 2.54
C GLU A 214 13.89 -14.23 3.02
N THR A 215 13.04 -14.57 3.98
CA THR A 215 12.09 -13.60 4.55
C THR A 215 12.83 -12.41 5.18
N VAL A 216 13.91 -12.67 5.95
CA VAL A 216 14.76 -11.60 6.52
C VAL A 216 15.39 -10.74 5.42
N LEU A 217 15.85 -11.34 4.31
CA LEU A 217 16.43 -10.60 3.19
C LEU A 217 15.44 -9.61 2.57
N THR A 218 14.12 -9.90 2.58
CA THR A 218 13.11 -8.93 2.13
C THR A 218 13.05 -7.69 3.03
N PHE A 219 13.18 -7.85 4.36
CA PHE A 219 13.29 -6.71 5.28
C PHE A 219 14.59 -5.93 5.04
N VAL A 220 15.71 -6.63 4.93
CA VAL A 220 17.01 -6.01 4.61
C VAL A 220 16.92 -5.21 3.31
N THR A 221 16.22 -5.71 2.29
CA THR A 221 16.01 -5.01 1.03
C THR A 221 15.27 -3.69 1.22
N ALA A 222 14.19 -3.68 2.02
CA ALA A 222 13.43 -2.48 2.33
C ALA A 222 14.29 -1.42 3.02
N TYR A 223 14.99 -1.79 4.10
CA TYR A 223 15.84 -0.86 4.84
C TYR A 223 17.06 -0.42 4.05
N LEU A 224 17.70 -1.31 3.31
CA LEU A 224 18.87 -0.98 2.48
C LEU A 224 18.50 0.03 1.39
N ALA A 225 17.37 -0.15 0.71
CA ALA A 225 16.90 0.81 -0.29
C ALA A 225 16.68 2.19 0.33
N TYR A 226 15.98 2.25 1.46
CA TYR A 226 15.71 3.51 2.16
C TYR A 226 17.00 4.21 2.60
N LEU A 227 17.84 3.52 3.39
CA LEU A 227 19.04 4.09 3.98
C LEU A 227 20.07 4.47 2.92
N ALA A 228 20.24 3.66 1.88
CA ALA A 228 21.19 3.97 0.80
C ALA A 228 20.81 5.25 0.06
N ALA A 229 19.52 5.47 -0.21
CA ALA A 229 19.06 6.70 -0.84
C ALA A 229 19.17 7.91 0.10
N GLU A 230 18.76 7.79 1.36
CA GLU A 230 18.87 8.87 2.36
C GLU A 230 20.33 9.29 2.60
N HIS A 231 21.27 8.35 2.67
CA HIS A 231 22.70 8.66 2.81
C HIS A 231 23.27 9.45 1.63
N LEU A 232 22.69 9.30 0.45
CA LEU A 232 23.04 10.06 -0.75
C LEU A 232 22.21 11.35 -0.89
N ALA A 233 21.40 11.69 0.13
CA ALA A 233 20.42 12.77 0.09
C ALA A 233 19.46 12.66 -1.11
N LEU A 234 19.03 11.44 -1.44
CA LEU A 234 18.04 11.12 -2.48
C LEU A 234 16.73 10.64 -1.84
N SER A 235 15.67 10.48 -2.62
CA SER A 235 14.37 10.05 -2.07
C SER A 235 14.39 8.59 -1.57
N GLY A 236 14.43 8.41 -0.25
CA GLY A 236 14.30 7.10 0.41
C GLY A 236 13.00 6.39 0.05
N VAL A 237 11.88 7.12 0.04
CA VAL A 237 10.54 6.58 -0.30
C VAL A 237 10.50 6.00 -1.70
N LEU A 238 10.92 6.76 -2.72
CA LEU A 238 10.93 6.25 -4.10
C LEU A 238 11.89 5.09 -4.30
N SER A 239 12.98 5.06 -3.53
CA SER A 239 13.91 3.94 -3.54
C SER A 239 13.25 2.65 -3.04
N VAL A 240 12.58 2.71 -1.88
CA VAL A 240 11.86 1.56 -1.31
C VAL A 240 10.74 1.09 -2.22
N VAL A 241 9.92 2.00 -2.74
CA VAL A 241 8.82 1.65 -3.65
C VAL A 241 9.36 1.01 -4.93
N SER A 242 10.42 1.57 -5.53
CA SER A 242 11.02 1.00 -6.74
C SER A 242 11.62 -0.39 -6.49
N ALA A 243 12.29 -0.59 -5.33
CA ALA A 243 12.81 -1.89 -4.94
C ALA A 243 11.67 -2.90 -4.73
N GLY A 244 10.62 -2.52 -4.01
CA GLY A 244 9.44 -3.36 -3.75
C GLY A 244 8.72 -3.78 -5.02
N LEU A 245 8.53 -2.86 -5.98
CA LEU A 245 7.92 -3.17 -7.29
C LEU A 245 8.76 -4.17 -8.10
N VAL A 246 10.09 -4.04 -8.09
CA VAL A 246 10.98 -4.97 -8.80
C VAL A 246 10.91 -6.37 -8.21
N VAL A 247 11.01 -6.49 -6.88
CA VAL A 247 10.99 -7.80 -6.23
C VAL A 247 9.59 -8.42 -6.29
N GLY A 248 8.54 -7.64 -6.04
CA GLY A 248 7.14 -8.07 -6.16
C GLY A 248 6.78 -8.58 -7.56
N HIS A 249 7.26 -7.93 -8.62
CA HIS A 249 7.05 -8.40 -9.99
C HIS A 249 7.74 -9.76 -10.27
N LYS A 250 8.89 -9.99 -9.63
CA LYS A 250 9.70 -11.21 -9.81
C LYS A 250 9.42 -12.30 -8.78
N GLN A 251 8.57 -12.05 -7.78
CA GLN A 251 8.44 -12.90 -6.60
C GLN A 251 8.17 -14.38 -6.92
N SER A 252 7.27 -14.66 -7.88
CA SER A 252 6.87 -16.02 -8.25
C SER A 252 7.94 -16.78 -9.05
N ARG A 253 8.94 -16.07 -9.59
CA ARG A 253 10.07 -16.63 -10.34
C ARG A 253 11.33 -16.81 -9.49
N VAL A 254 11.43 -16.05 -8.39
CA VAL A 254 12.65 -15.90 -7.61
C VAL A 254 12.54 -16.57 -6.24
N HIS A 255 11.38 -16.54 -5.60
CA HIS A 255 11.17 -17.19 -4.31
C HIS A 255 10.63 -18.61 -4.47
N SER A 256 11.00 -19.46 -3.51
CA SER A 256 10.32 -20.73 -3.32
C SER A 256 8.87 -20.51 -2.80
N PRO A 257 7.96 -21.48 -2.99
CA PRO A 257 6.59 -21.41 -2.47
C PRO A 257 6.52 -21.28 -0.95
N THR A 258 7.37 -22.03 -0.25
CA THR A 258 7.49 -21.98 1.21
C THR A 258 7.92 -20.60 1.67
N THR A 259 8.92 -20.01 1.01
CA THR A 259 9.34 -18.63 1.27
C THR A 259 8.20 -17.66 1.04
N ARG A 260 7.47 -17.74 -0.08
CA ARG A 260 6.38 -16.81 -0.38
C ARG A 260 5.30 -16.84 0.69
N MET A 261 4.80 -18.03 1.03
CA MET A 261 3.77 -18.17 2.06
C MET A 261 4.24 -17.65 3.43
N GLN A 262 5.49 -17.93 3.80
CA GLN A 262 6.06 -17.43 5.05
C GLN A 262 6.24 -15.91 5.01
N ALA A 263 6.80 -15.36 3.94
CA ALA A 263 7.04 -13.94 3.78
C ALA A 263 5.72 -13.16 3.83
N VAL A 264 4.68 -13.61 3.12
CA VAL A 264 3.34 -13.01 3.18
C VAL A 264 2.81 -12.97 4.60
N ALA A 265 2.86 -14.11 5.32
CA ALA A 265 2.38 -14.17 6.70
C ALA A 265 3.16 -13.24 7.65
N VAL A 266 4.49 -13.17 7.50
CA VAL A 266 5.35 -12.32 8.33
C VAL A 266 5.13 -10.84 8.00
N TRP A 267 5.04 -10.47 6.72
CA TRP A 267 4.75 -9.10 6.30
C TRP A 267 3.37 -8.64 6.77
N ASP A 268 2.34 -9.46 6.62
CA ASP A 268 0.99 -9.15 7.11
C ASP A 268 1.00 -8.92 8.63
N PHE A 269 1.71 -9.77 9.38
CA PHE A 269 1.88 -9.58 10.82
C PHE A 269 2.61 -8.26 11.15
N VAL A 270 3.73 -7.97 10.49
CA VAL A 270 4.53 -6.76 10.74
C VAL A 270 3.73 -5.50 10.38
N VAL A 271 3.03 -5.49 9.24
CA VAL A 271 2.21 -4.36 8.82
C VAL A 271 1.07 -4.10 9.81
N VAL A 272 0.40 -5.14 10.30
CA VAL A 272 -0.63 -5.01 11.34
C VAL A 272 -0.04 -4.46 12.63
N LEU A 273 1.13 -4.94 13.04
CA LEU A 273 1.83 -4.48 14.24
C LEU A 273 2.24 -3.02 14.13
N LEU A 274 2.89 -2.63 13.03
CA LEU A 274 3.38 -1.27 12.80
C LEU A 274 2.22 -0.28 12.68
N ASN A 275 1.17 -0.62 11.91
CA ASN A 275 -0.05 0.19 11.85
C ASN A 275 -0.73 0.27 13.22
N GLY A 276 -0.77 -0.84 13.95
CA GLY A 276 -1.27 -0.93 15.33
C GLY A 276 -0.61 0.09 16.25
N LEU A 277 0.72 0.03 16.31
CA LEU A 277 1.57 0.87 17.15
C LEU A 277 1.49 2.33 16.75
N ILE A 278 1.59 2.64 15.46
CA ILE A 278 1.56 4.05 15.05
C ILE A 278 0.19 4.66 15.37
N PHE A 279 -0.93 4.11 14.93
CA PHE A 279 -2.24 4.74 15.16
C PHE A 279 -2.59 4.89 16.66
N ILE A 280 -2.16 3.98 17.53
CA ILE A 280 -2.36 4.16 18.98
C ILE A 280 -1.44 5.26 19.55
N LEU A 281 -0.17 5.30 19.14
CA LEU A 281 0.78 6.35 19.55
C LEU A 281 0.31 7.73 19.09
N ILE A 282 -0.29 7.80 17.90
CA ILE A 282 -0.91 9.02 17.36
C ILE A 282 -2.00 9.53 18.28
N GLY A 283 -2.93 8.66 18.68
CA GLY A 283 -4.00 9.03 19.61
C GLY A 283 -3.46 9.48 20.96
N LEU A 284 -2.38 8.82 21.43
CA LEU A 284 -1.77 9.13 22.73
C LEU A 284 -1.11 10.50 22.79
N GLN A 285 -0.46 10.95 21.71
CA GLN A 285 0.27 12.22 21.67
C GLN A 285 -0.60 13.47 21.56
N LEU A 286 -1.88 13.34 21.19
CA LEU A 286 -2.73 14.50 20.93
C LEU A 286 -2.81 15.49 22.11
N PRO A 287 -3.05 15.05 23.37
CA PRO A 287 -3.22 16.00 24.47
C PRO A 287 -1.96 16.82 24.75
N ASP A 288 -0.77 16.22 24.62
CA ASP A 288 0.50 16.91 24.81
C ASP A 288 0.71 17.98 23.73
N ILE A 289 0.41 17.65 22.47
CA ILE A 289 0.46 18.62 21.35
C ILE A 289 -0.49 19.80 21.60
N VAL A 290 -1.69 19.54 22.12
CA VAL A 290 -2.67 20.58 22.46
C VAL A 290 -2.19 21.44 23.63
N ALA A 291 -1.60 20.84 24.66
CA ALA A 291 -1.12 21.55 25.84
C ALA A 291 0.03 22.52 25.54
N ASP A 292 0.85 22.20 24.53
CA ASP A 292 1.98 23.03 24.12
C ASP A 292 1.60 24.24 23.23
N ILE A 293 0.36 24.29 22.71
CA ILE A 293 -0.10 25.43 21.91
C ILE A 293 -0.62 26.53 22.84
N LYS A 294 0.18 27.59 23.00
CA LYS A 294 -0.15 28.73 23.87
C LYS A 294 -0.86 29.84 23.10
N GLY A 295 -1.91 30.41 23.70
CA GLY A 295 -2.52 31.68 23.24
C GLY A 295 -3.69 31.56 22.26
N GLN A 296 -4.15 30.36 21.93
CA GLN A 296 -5.39 30.13 21.18
C GLN A 296 -6.34 29.23 21.99
N SER A 297 -7.64 29.45 21.84
CA SER A 297 -8.63 28.56 22.45
C SER A 297 -8.71 27.23 21.69
N LEU A 298 -9.04 26.14 22.40
CA LEU A 298 -9.23 24.83 21.77
C LEU A 298 -10.29 24.87 20.64
N GLY A 299 -11.32 25.71 20.81
CA GLY A 299 -12.37 25.89 19.81
C GLY A 299 -11.85 26.48 18.50
N GLU A 300 -11.03 27.54 18.57
CA GLU A 300 -10.40 28.16 17.39
C GLU A 300 -9.47 27.18 16.66
N LEU A 301 -8.68 26.41 17.42
CA LEU A 301 -7.80 25.39 16.87
C LEU A 301 -8.58 24.31 16.10
N ILE A 302 -9.66 23.81 16.70
CA ILE A 302 -10.55 22.82 16.05
C ILE A 302 -11.21 23.42 14.80
N GLU A 303 -11.64 24.68 14.85
CA GLU A 303 -12.26 25.36 13.70
C GLU A 303 -11.28 25.45 12.53
N VAL A 304 -10.04 25.90 12.77
CA VAL A 304 -8.98 25.96 11.75
C VAL A 304 -8.69 24.56 11.20
N GLY A 305 -8.51 23.57 12.08
CA GLY A 305 -8.27 22.18 11.68
C GLY A 305 -9.40 21.61 10.81
N LEU A 306 -10.65 21.91 11.15
CA LEU A 306 -11.83 21.49 10.41
C LEU A 306 -11.92 22.20 9.05
N LEU A 307 -11.66 23.50 9.00
CA LEU A 307 -11.63 24.28 7.75
C LEU A 307 -10.59 23.73 6.78
N ILE A 308 -9.35 23.50 7.24
CA ILE A 308 -8.30 22.89 6.43
C ILE A 308 -8.70 21.48 5.96
N SER A 309 -9.33 20.68 6.82
CA SER A 309 -9.84 19.35 6.46
C SER A 309 -10.89 19.41 5.35
N ILE A 310 -11.86 20.32 5.48
CA ILE A 310 -12.90 20.56 4.47
C ILE A 310 -12.27 21.06 3.17
N THR A 311 -11.32 21.99 3.23
CA THR A 311 -10.58 22.47 2.06
C THR A 311 -9.88 21.31 1.34
N ALA A 312 -9.18 20.45 2.07
CA ALA A 312 -8.46 19.32 1.50
C ALA A 312 -9.41 18.33 0.79
N VAL A 313 -10.58 18.06 1.39
CA VAL A 313 -11.62 17.23 0.77
C VAL A 313 -12.25 17.94 -0.44
N ALA A 314 -12.58 19.22 -0.33
CA ALA A 314 -13.17 20.00 -1.41
C ALA A 314 -12.26 20.08 -2.63
N ILE A 315 -10.95 20.31 -2.42
CA ILE A 315 -9.95 20.30 -3.50
C ILE A 315 -9.96 18.94 -4.20
N ARG A 316 -9.98 17.83 -3.45
CA ARG A 316 -10.03 16.48 -4.05
C ARG A 316 -11.28 16.30 -4.92
N PHE A 317 -12.45 16.69 -4.41
CA PHE A 317 -13.69 16.63 -5.21
C PHE A 317 -13.60 17.48 -6.47
N VAL A 318 -13.23 18.76 -6.35
CA VAL A 318 -13.14 19.67 -7.50
C VAL A 318 -12.12 19.15 -8.51
N TYR A 319 -10.93 18.76 -8.06
CA TYR A 319 -9.85 18.29 -8.92
C TYR A 319 -10.21 17.01 -9.66
N ILE A 320 -10.75 15.99 -8.98
CA ILE A 320 -11.06 14.70 -9.62
C ILE A 320 -12.18 14.86 -10.66
N PHE A 321 -13.19 15.68 -10.39
CA PHE A 321 -14.24 15.97 -11.36
C PHE A 321 -13.71 16.80 -12.53
N LEU A 322 -12.84 17.79 -12.26
CA LEU A 322 -12.22 18.62 -13.29
C LEU A 322 -11.29 17.78 -14.17
N ALA A 323 -10.42 16.95 -13.59
CA ALA A 323 -9.51 16.06 -14.29
C ALA A 323 -10.28 15.06 -15.18
N ASN A 324 -11.38 14.49 -14.67
CA ASN A 324 -12.24 13.63 -15.47
C ASN A 324 -12.90 14.38 -16.64
N TRP A 325 -13.37 15.61 -16.39
CA TRP A 325 -13.96 16.45 -17.44
C TRP A 325 -12.94 16.81 -18.52
N MET A 326 -11.75 17.29 -18.13
CA MET A 326 -10.66 17.62 -19.06
C MET A 326 -10.21 16.39 -19.86
N SER A 327 -9.99 15.26 -19.19
CA SER A 327 -9.62 14.01 -19.87
C SER A 327 -10.69 13.56 -20.86
N ASN A 328 -11.97 13.62 -20.50
CA ASN A 328 -13.06 13.26 -21.43
C ASN A 328 -13.08 14.12 -22.70
N GLN A 329 -12.67 15.38 -22.63
CA GLN A 329 -12.58 16.23 -23.82
C GLN A 329 -11.41 15.82 -24.73
N VAL A 330 -10.26 15.45 -24.14
CA VAL A 330 -9.09 14.95 -24.89
C VAL A 330 -9.34 13.56 -25.48
N HIS A 331 -9.88 12.64 -24.69
CA HIS A 331 -10.11 11.24 -25.09
C HIS A 331 -11.23 11.08 -26.12
N LYS A 332 -12.20 12.01 -26.18
CA LYS A 332 -13.15 12.10 -27.30
C LYS A 332 -12.45 12.37 -28.63
N VAL A 333 -11.38 13.16 -28.64
CA VAL A 333 -10.61 13.47 -29.85
C VAL A 333 -9.73 12.29 -30.25
N VAL A 334 -9.12 11.62 -29.26
CA VAL A 334 -8.14 10.53 -29.47
C VAL A 334 -8.82 9.14 -29.51
N HIS A 335 -10.15 9.05 -29.47
CA HIS A 335 -10.94 7.81 -29.51
C HIS A 335 -10.48 6.76 -28.46
N SER A 336 -10.13 7.23 -27.27
CA SER A 336 -9.64 6.42 -26.16
C SER A 336 -10.67 6.38 -25.02
N PRO A 337 -10.66 5.34 -24.16
CA PRO A 337 -11.63 5.24 -23.07
C PRO A 337 -11.38 6.33 -22.02
N PRO A 338 -12.45 6.85 -21.38
CA PRO A 338 -12.33 7.92 -20.39
C PRO A 338 -11.47 7.51 -19.18
N LEU A 339 -10.82 8.50 -18.55
CA LEU A 339 -9.96 8.30 -17.37
C LEU A 339 -10.68 7.49 -16.28
N PHE A 340 -11.91 7.89 -15.96
CA PHE A 340 -12.79 7.16 -15.05
C PHE A 340 -14.04 6.65 -15.79
N PRO A 341 -14.39 5.36 -15.65
CA PRO A 341 -15.39 4.73 -16.50
C PRO A 341 -16.83 5.15 -16.20
N SER A 342 -17.14 5.66 -15.00
CA SER A 342 -18.48 6.18 -14.71
C SER A 342 -18.47 7.26 -13.64
N ARG A 343 -19.53 8.08 -13.59
CA ARG A 343 -19.72 9.09 -12.53
C ARG A 343 -19.66 8.49 -11.13
N LYS A 344 -20.15 7.25 -10.94
CA LYS A 344 -20.05 6.53 -9.66
C LYS A 344 -18.59 6.27 -9.25
N HIS A 345 -17.73 5.93 -10.22
CA HIS A 345 -16.29 5.75 -9.97
C HIS A 345 -15.65 7.07 -9.57
N THR A 346 -15.91 8.14 -10.32
CA THR A 346 -15.39 9.49 -10.04
C THR A 346 -15.82 9.97 -8.66
N THR A 347 -17.10 9.81 -8.30
CA THR A 347 -17.62 10.19 -6.99
C THR A 347 -17.00 9.38 -5.85
N LEU A 348 -16.82 8.07 -6.01
CA LEU A 348 -16.18 7.25 -4.98
C LEU A 348 -14.70 7.59 -4.79
N LEU A 349 -13.95 7.76 -5.89
CA LEU A 349 -12.54 8.18 -5.85
C LEU A 349 -12.37 9.56 -5.19
N ALA A 350 -13.28 10.49 -5.48
CA ALA A 350 -13.30 11.80 -4.85
C ALA A 350 -13.59 11.75 -3.34
N TYR A 351 -14.48 10.84 -2.92
CA TYR A 351 -14.83 10.66 -1.52
C TYR A 351 -13.71 10.00 -0.71
N ILE A 352 -13.06 8.99 -1.28
CA ILE A 352 -11.97 8.25 -0.61
C ILE A 352 -10.75 9.17 -0.53
N SER A 353 -10.53 9.74 0.66
CA SER A 353 -9.44 10.67 0.94
C SER A 353 -8.88 10.46 2.35
N MET A 354 -8.74 9.22 2.80
CA MET A 354 -8.23 8.95 4.14
C MET A 354 -6.77 9.37 4.20
N ARG A 355 -6.37 10.20 5.19
CA ARG A 355 -4.96 10.50 5.45
C ARG A 355 -4.42 9.48 6.43
N GLY A 356 -3.17 9.10 6.26
CA GLY A 356 -2.56 8.03 7.03
C GLY A 356 -1.25 8.43 7.69
N ILE A 357 -0.42 7.43 7.85
CA ILE A 357 0.78 7.44 8.69
C ILE A 357 1.85 8.39 8.14
N VAL A 358 2.02 8.42 6.82
CA VAL A 358 3.06 9.22 6.18
C VAL A 358 2.87 10.72 6.43
N SER A 359 1.62 11.20 6.42
CA SER A 359 1.29 12.58 6.79
C SER A 359 1.79 12.91 8.19
N LEU A 360 1.54 12.04 9.18
CA LEU A 360 2.02 12.35 10.51
C LEU A 360 3.54 12.25 10.61
N ALA A 361 4.15 11.22 10.03
CA ALA A 361 5.60 11.07 10.06
C ALA A 361 6.30 12.31 9.49
N ALA A 362 5.76 12.89 8.41
CA ALA A 362 6.21 14.15 7.84
C ALA A 362 5.95 15.35 8.78
N ALA A 363 4.80 15.41 9.46
CA ALA A 363 4.53 16.48 10.42
C ALA A 363 5.52 16.46 11.60
N LEU A 364 5.79 15.27 12.14
CA LEU A 364 6.70 15.09 13.27
C LEU A 364 8.15 15.37 12.86
N SER A 365 8.54 15.09 11.61
CA SER A 365 9.90 15.30 11.10
C SER A 365 10.27 16.77 10.88
N ILE A 366 9.30 17.69 11.01
CA ILE A 366 9.59 19.13 11.05
C ILE A 366 10.55 19.38 12.22
N PRO A 367 11.71 20.01 11.96
CA PRO A 367 12.71 20.25 12.99
C PRO A 367 12.17 21.21 14.05
N GLU A 368 12.57 21.04 15.31
CA GLU A 368 12.17 21.95 16.39
C GLU A 368 12.80 23.34 16.26
N ARG A 369 13.96 23.42 15.59
CA ARG A 369 14.73 24.65 15.41
C ARG A 369 15.19 24.79 13.97
N LEU A 370 15.24 26.04 13.52
CA LEU A 370 15.84 26.44 12.26
C LEU A 370 17.37 26.40 12.37
N SER A 371 18.07 26.44 11.24
CA SER A 371 19.54 26.37 11.15
C SER A 371 20.26 27.49 11.91
N ASN A 372 19.57 28.61 12.15
CA ASN A 372 20.02 29.76 12.93
C ASN A 372 19.79 29.60 14.45
N GLY A 373 19.25 28.46 14.90
CA GLY A 373 18.96 28.16 16.30
C GLY A 373 17.63 28.70 16.83
N SER A 374 16.85 29.46 16.05
CA SER A 374 15.52 29.92 16.47
C SER A 374 14.49 28.80 16.41
N PRO A 375 13.43 28.82 17.24
CA PRO A 375 12.34 27.86 17.16
C PRO A 375 11.72 27.83 15.76
N PHE A 376 11.32 26.65 15.30
CA PHE A 376 10.59 26.52 14.05
C PHE A 376 9.20 27.17 14.16
N PRO A 377 8.80 28.02 13.20
CA PRO A 377 7.53 28.73 13.29
C PRO A 377 6.34 27.76 13.28
N ASP A 378 5.49 27.86 14.30
CA ASP A 378 4.19 27.19 14.39
C ASP A 378 4.20 25.67 14.19
N ARG A 379 5.32 25.00 14.51
CA ARG A 379 5.47 23.53 14.36
C ARG A 379 4.31 22.77 15.00
N ASN A 380 4.02 23.03 16.27
CA ASN A 380 2.98 22.30 17.02
C ASN A 380 1.59 22.54 16.42
N LEU A 381 1.34 23.73 15.87
CA LEU A 381 0.10 24.03 15.16
C LEU A 381 -0.01 23.22 13.85
N ILE A 382 1.07 23.08 13.09
CA ILE A 382 1.10 22.24 11.88
C ILE A 382 0.82 20.78 12.23
N VAL A 383 1.46 20.26 13.29
CA VAL A 383 1.23 18.89 13.78
C VAL A 383 -0.23 18.71 14.23
N PHE A 384 -0.77 19.66 15.00
CA PHE A 384 -2.16 19.63 15.44
C PHE A 384 -3.16 19.65 14.28
N ILE A 385 -3.00 20.55 13.31
CA ILE A 385 -3.87 20.60 12.13
C ILE A 385 -3.76 19.31 11.32
N THR A 386 -2.56 18.76 11.16
CA THR A 386 -2.35 17.46 10.49
C THR A 386 -3.15 16.37 11.18
N PHE A 387 -3.13 16.35 12.52
CA PHE A 387 -3.91 15.41 13.29
C PHE A 387 -5.43 15.61 13.11
N CYS A 388 -5.92 16.86 13.12
CA CYS A 388 -7.33 17.15 12.81
C CYS A 388 -7.73 16.61 11.43
N VAL A 389 -6.87 16.80 10.41
CA VAL A 389 -7.11 16.27 9.06
C VAL A 389 -7.13 14.75 9.05
N ILE A 390 -6.21 14.09 9.73
CA ILE A 390 -6.20 12.62 9.87
C ILE A 390 -7.49 12.16 10.56
N LEU A 391 -7.88 12.73 11.71
CA LEU A 391 -9.12 12.35 12.39
C LEU A 391 -10.36 12.58 11.50
N PHE A 392 -10.48 13.75 10.89
CA PHE A 392 -11.64 14.07 10.06
C PHE A 392 -11.79 13.09 8.89
N THR A 393 -10.69 12.64 8.32
CA THR A 393 -10.69 11.85 7.09
C THR A 393 -10.65 10.36 7.34
N LEU A 394 -9.80 9.91 8.26
CA LEU A 394 -9.71 8.51 8.66
C LEU A 394 -10.93 8.10 9.49
N VAL A 395 -11.27 8.85 10.55
CA VAL A 395 -12.40 8.52 11.43
C VAL A 395 -13.70 8.99 10.79
N GLY A 396 -13.80 10.27 10.42
CA GLY A 396 -15.01 10.83 9.84
C GLY A 396 -15.38 10.15 8.53
N GLN A 397 -14.61 10.34 7.45
CA GLN A 397 -14.95 9.73 6.16
C GLN A 397 -14.90 8.19 6.19
N GLY A 398 -13.97 7.59 6.95
CA GLY A 398 -13.85 6.14 7.05
C GLY A 398 -15.06 5.44 7.66
N VAL A 399 -15.66 6.00 8.71
CA VAL A 399 -16.89 5.44 9.31
C VAL A 399 -18.08 5.51 8.34
N PHE A 400 -18.18 6.57 7.56
CA PHE A 400 -19.29 6.77 6.61
C PHE A 400 -19.08 6.10 5.23
N LEU A 401 -17.85 5.65 4.92
CA LEU A 401 -17.52 5.03 3.64
C LEU A 401 -18.40 3.81 3.29
N PRO A 402 -18.66 2.84 4.18
CA PRO A 402 -19.53 1.71 3.84
C PRO A 402 -20.94 2.12 3.43
N ALA A 403 -21.52 3.10 4.13
CA ALA A 403 -22.84 3.63 3.81
C ALA A 403 -22.82 4.36 2.46
N PHE A 404 -21.76 5.12 2.20
CA PHE A 404 -21.57 5.82 0.93
C PHE A 404 -21.44 4.87 -0.27
N ILE A 405 -20.68 3.77 -0.12
CA ILE A 405 -20.55 2.73 -1.15
C ILE A 405 -21.91 2.06 -1.44
N ARG A 406 -22.69 1.73 -0.39
CA ARG A 406 -24.03 1.15 -0.55
C ARG A 406 -24.99 2.12 -1.26
N LEU A 407 -24.86 3.43 -1.02
CA LEU A 407 -25.65 4.45 -1.68
C LEU A 407 -25.36 4.53 -3.19
N LEU A 408 -24.10 4.39 -3.60
CA LEU A 408 -23.70 4.43 -5.00
C LEU A 408 -24.20 3.21 -5.81
N ARG A 409 -24.53 2.10 -5.13
CA ARG A 409 -25.06 0.86 -5.74
C ARG A 409 -24.23 0.45 -6.95
N PHE A 410 -22.97 0.12 -6.74
CA PHE A 410 -22.19 -0.59 -7.76
C PHE A 410 -22.91 -1.93 -7.98
N GLY A 411 -23.50 -2.14 -9.16
CA GLY A 411 -24.07 -3.44 -9.51
C GLY A 411 -22.97 -4.50 -9.54
N GLN A 412 -23.32 -5.79 -9.52
CA GLN A 412 -22.40 -6.84 -9.93
C GLN A 412 -21.99 -6.58 -11.37
N GLN A 413 -20.89 -5.86 -11.58
CA GLN A 413 -20.31 -5.71 -12.89
C GLN A 413 -19.66 -7.05 -13.23
N SER A 414 -20.02 -7.61 -14.38
CA SER A 414 -19.24 -8.64 -15.04
C SER A 414 -17.86 -8.03 -15.29
N THR A 415 -16.90 -8.38 -14.45
CA THR A 415 -15.50 -8.08 -14.73
C THR A 415 -15.13 -8.77 -16.04
N ASP A 416 -14.45 -8.06 -16.94
CA ASP A 416 -13.85 -8.61 -18.17
C ASP A 416 -12.74 -9.65 -17.91
N TYR A 417 -12.56 -10.03 -16.64
CA TYR A 417 -11.66 -11.06 -16.17
C TYR A 417 -12.31 -12.43 -16.34
N LEU A 418 -11.47 -13.40 -16.72
CA LEU A 418 -11.88 -14.80 -16.78
C LEU A 418 -12.46 -15.23 -15.43
N SER A 419 -13.58 -15.94 -15.46
CA SER A 419 -14.13 -16.53 -14.24
C SER A 419 -13.10 -17.48 -13.61
N ARG A 420 -13.11 -17.63 -12.28
CA ARG A 420 -12.28 -18.62 -11.56
C ARG A 420 -12.34 -20.01 -12.22
N LYS A 421 -13.51 -20.37 -12.75
CA LYS A 421 -13.73 -21.61 -13.50
C LYS A 421 -12.93 -21.64 -14.81
N GLU A 422 -12.99 -20.58 -15.60
CA GLU A 422 -12.28 -20.47 -16.89
C GLU A 422 -10.77 -20.45 -16.71
N VAL A 423 -10.27 -19.75 -15.68
CA VAL A 423 -8.84 -19.76 -15.32
C VAL A 423 -8.42 -21.18 -14.95
N ARG A 424 -9.15 -21.87 -14.06
CA ARG A 424 -8.83 -23.25 -13.66
C ARG A 424 -8.86 -24.22 -14.85
N GLN A 425 -9.80 -24.05 -15.78
CA GLN A 425 -9.87 -24.85 -16.99
C GLN A 425 -8.62 -24.67 -17.86
N ARG A 426 -8.20 -23.42 -18.10
CA ARG A 426 -6.98 -23.13 -18.88
C ARG A 426 -5.74 -23.70 -18.21
N LEU A 427 -5.58 -23.49 -16.89
CA LEU A 427 -4.47 -24.04 -16.11
C LEU A 427 -4.42 -25.58 -16.18
N SER A 428 -5.58 -26.24 -16.07
CA SER A 428 -5.67 -27.71 -16.12
C SER A 428 -5.39 -28.26 -17.53
N LYS A 429 -5.88 -27.61 -18.59
CA LYS A 429 -5.58 -27.96 -19.99
C LYS A 429 -4.08 -27.82 -20.29
N GLN A 430 -3.46 -26.76 -19.77
CA GLN A 430 -2.04 -26.51 -19.98
C GLN A 430 -1.15 -27.47 -19.18
N ALA A 431 -1.55 -27.83 -17.95
CA ALA A 431 -0.89 -28.88 -17.17
C ALA A 431 -0.93 -30.23 -17.89
N LEU A 432 -2.09 -30.61 -18.44
CA LEU A 432 -2.25 -31.86 -19.21
C LEU A 432 -1.33 -31.88 -20.44
N SER A 433 -1.25 -30.79 -21.19
CA SER A 433 -0.38 -30.67 -22.37
C SER A 433 1.11 -30.77 -21.99
N ALA A 434 1.52 -30.16 -20.88
CA ALA A 434 2.90 -30.26 -20.39
C ALA A 434 3.25 -31.69 -19.97
N ILE A 435 2.34 -32.39 -19.26
CA ILE A 435 2.51 -33.79 -18.87
C ILE A 435 2.66 -34.67 -20.11
N GLN A 436 1.79 -34.50 -21.12
CA GLN A 436 1.86 -35.26 -22.36
C GLN A 436 3.21 -35.05 -23.06
N THR A 437 3.72 -33.82 -23.10
CA THR A 437 5.03 -33.50 -23.71
C THR A 437 6.17 -34.25 -23.03
N VAL A 438 6.17 -34.35 -21.70
CA VAL A 438 7.20 -35.10 -20.95
C VAL A 438 7.07 -36.60 -21.23
N VAL A 439 5.85 -37.13 -21.24
CA VAL A 439 5.56 -38.54 -21.53
C VAL A 439 6.06 -38.92 -22.92
N ASP A 440 5.77 -38.10 -23.92
CA ASP A 440 6.18 -38.34 -25.31
C ASP A 440 7.70 -38.25 -25.48
N LYS A 441 8.35 -37.27 -24.82
CA LYS A 441 9.80 -37.05 -24.90
C LYS A 441 10.61 -38.17 -24.23
N GLU A 442 10.14 -38.67 -23.09
CA GLU A 442 10.83 -39.70 -22.30
C GLU A 442 10.37 -41.12 -22.66
N GLY A 443 9.43 -41.28 -23.62
CA GLY A 443 8.89 -42.57 -24.02
C GLY A 443 8.19 -43.32 -22.89
N LEU A 444 7.65 -42.59 -21.91
CA LEU A 444 7.11 -43.16 -20.68
C LEU A 444 5.80 -43.90 -20.97
N THR A 445 5.78 -45.20 -20.72
CA THR A 445 4.59 -46.04 -20.91
C THR A 445 4.29 -46.80 -19.62
N GLY A 446 3.00 -47.06 -19.37
CA GLY A 446 2.57 -47.81 -18.20
C GLY A 446 1.29 -47.29 -17.56
N ASP A 447 0.73 -48.12 -16.69
CA ASP A 447 -0.56 -47.88 -16.04
C ASP A 447 -0.54 -46.63 -15.14
N THR A 448 0.61 -46.31 -14.55
CA THR A 448 0.83 -45.09 -13.74
C THR A 448 0.77 -43.82 -14.57
N VAL A 449 1.39 -43.82 -15.75
CA VAL A 449 1.37 -42.66 -16.67
C VAL A 449 -0.05 -42.42 -17.16
N ARG A 450 -0.76 -43.49 -17.53
CA ARG A 450 -2.16 -43.44 -17.96
C ARG A 450 -3.06 -42.88 -16.87
N LYS A 451 -2.95 -43.37 -15.63
CA LYS A 451 -3.70 -42.86 -14.47
C LYS A 451 -3.46 -41.38 -14.18
N ILE A 452 -2.27 -40.84 -14.45
CA ILE A 452 -1.94 -39.43 -14.23
C ILE A 452 -2.56 -38.55 -15.32
N ILE A 453 -2.42 -38.97 -16.59
CA ILE A 453 -3.09 -38.32 -17.72
C ILE A 453 -4.61 -38.35 -17.51
N ASP A 454 -5.17 -39.51 -17.14
CA ASP A 454 -6.60 -39.69 -16.90
C ASP A 454 -7.09 -38.87 -15.71
N ARG A 455 -6.31 -38.70 -14.64
CA ARG A 455 -6.67 -37.81 -13.52
C ARG A 455 -6.69 -36.34 -13.92
N HIS A 456 -5.70 -35.87 -14.68
CA HIS A 456 -5.67 -34.47 -15.13
C HIS A 456 -6.69 -34.20 -16.23
N ARG A 457 -6.95 -35.17 -17.10
CA ARG A 457 -8.06 -35.15 -18.06
C ARG A 457 -9.39 -35.14 -17.33
N ALA A 458 -9.59 -36.02 -16.35
CA ALA A 458 -10.76 -36.01 -15.49
C ALA A 458 -10.92 -34.69 -14.74
N ARG A 459 -9.85 -34.02 -14.29
CA ARG A 459 -9.94 -32.69 -13.65
C ARG A 459 -10.30 -31.59 -14.65
N VAL A 460 -9.87 -31.68 -15.91
CA VAL A 460 -10.33 -30.81 -17.01
C VAL A 460 -11.82 -31.06 -17.29
N ASP A 461 -12.20 -32.32 -17.38
CA ASP A 461 -13.57 -32.78 -17.63
C ASP A 461 -14.48 -32.49 -16.43
N GLU A 462 -13.96 -32.49 -15.19
CA GLU A 462 -14.67 -32.20 -13.94
C GLU A 462 -14.98 -30.71 -13.80
N LEU A 463 -14.02 -29.88 -14.21
CA LEU A 463 -14.23 -28.44 -14.39
C LEU A 463 -15.18 -28.16 -15.57
N GLU A 464 -15.45 -29.14 -16.43
CA GLU A 464 -16.50 -29.10 -17.45
C GLU A 464 -17.84 -29.71 -16.92
N GLN A 465 -17.83 -30.71 -16.03
CA GLN A 465 -18.99 -31.40 -15.41
C GLN A 465 -18.68 -32.07 -14.04
N SER A 466 -19.52 -31.86 -13.02
CA SER A 466 -19.35 -32.35 -11.64
C SER A 466 -19.34 -33.90 -11.47
N ASP A 467 -18.25 -34.50 -10.97
CA ASP A 467 -18.19 -35.44 -9.82
C ASP A 467 -16.85 -36.25 -9.76
N PRO A 468 -16.25 -36.54 -8.58
CA PRO A 468 -14.91 -37.14 -8.46
C PRO A 468 -14.85 -38.57 -7.86
N VAL A 469 -13.86 -39.39 -8.27
CA VAL A 469 -13.45 -40.64 -7.58
C VAL A 469 -11.92 -40.87 -7.57
N THR A 470 -11.44 -41.35 -6.41
CA THR A 470 -10.09 -41.58 -5.84
C THR A 470 -9.41 -42.89 -6.38
N VAL A 471 -8.08 -43.20 -6.40
CA VAL A 471 -7.07 -43.53 -5.33
C VAL A 471 -5.62 -43.76 -5.90
N MET A 472 -4.61 -43.72 -5.00
CA MET A 472 -3.13 -44.02 -4.96
C MET A 472 -2.58 -45.31 -5.64
N SER A 473 -1.27 -45.59 -5.86
CA SER A 473 0.06 -45.05 -5.45
C SER A 473 1.18 -45.40 -6.47
N GLN A 474 2.25 -44.57 -6.53
CA GLN A 474 3.65 -44.88 -6.88
C GLN A 474 4.46 -43.58 -6.61
N HIS A 475 5.00 -43.43 -5.39
CA HIS A 475 5.26 -42.11 -4.79
C HIS A 475 6.29 -41.23 -5.51
N GLN A 476 7.43 -41.76 -5.96
CA GLN A 476 8.52 -40.93 -6.49
C GLN A 476 8.26 -40.39 -7.92
N LEU A 477 7.76 -41.23 -8.83
CA LEU A 477 7.37 -40.79 -10.17
C LEU A 477 6.14 -39.88 -10.13
N ARG A 478 5.18 -40.19 -9.25
CA ARG A 478 3.99 -39.38 -9.02
C ARG A 478 4.35 -37.99 -8.50
N GLN A 479 5.22 -37.88 -7.51
CA GLN A 479 5.65 -36.59 -6.97
C GLN A 479 6.37 -35.76 -8.02
N LYS A 480 7.29 -36.34 -8.80
CA LYS A 480 7.98 -35.64 -9.89
C LYS A 480 7.02 -35.11 -10.97
N LEU A 481 6.00 -35.89 -11.32
CA LEU A 481 4.95 -35.49 -12.26
C LEU A 481 4.00 -34.43 -11.67
N LEU A 482 3.62 -34.54 -10.39
CA LEU A 482 2.79 -33.56 -9.70
C LEU A 482 3.50 -32.22 -9.54
N LEU A 483 4.77 -32.22 -9.09
CA LEU A 483 5.59 -31.01 -9.01
C LEU A 483 5.80 -30.37 -10.37
N SER A 484 6.00 -31.17 -11.44
CA SER A 484 6.10 -30.66 -12.81
C SER A 484 4.78 -30.02 -13.29
N GLY A 485 3.64 -30.61 -12.93
CA GLY A 485 2.32 -30.05 -13.19
C GLY A 485 2.08 -28.72 -12.47
N ILE A 486 2.43 -28.64 -11.18
CA ILE A 486 2.35 -27.42 -10.37
C ILE A 486 3.26 -26.33 -10.97
N GLN A 487 4.49 -26.67 -11.38
CA GLN A 487 5.41 -25.72 -12.01
C GLN A 487 4.88 -25.20 -13.35
N ALA A 488 4.25 -26.06 -14.15
CA ALA A 488 3.59 -25.66 -15.40
C ALA A 488 2.38 -24.76 -15.15
N GLN A 489 1.55 -25.09 -14.15
CA GLN A 489 0.43 -24.24 -13.71
C GLN A 489 0.91 -22.89 -13.21
N ARG A 490 2.00 -22.83 -12.45
CA ARG A 490 2.61 -21.57 -12.00
C ARG A 490 3.12 -20.75 -13.17
N THR A 491 3.76 -21.39 -14.16
CA THR A 491 4.23 -20.70 -15.37
C THR A 491 3.06 -20.14 -16.19
N ALA A 492 1.96 -20.90 -16.30
CA ALA A 492 0.76 -20.42 -16.96
C ALA A 492 0.07 -19.30 -16.18
N LEU A 493 -0.07 -19.41 -14.86
CA LEU A 493 -0.60 -18.38 -13.97
C LEU A 493 0.23 -17.09 -14.07
N LEU A 494 1.55 -17.21 -14.10
CA LEU A 494 2.47 -16.09 -14.36
C LEU A 494 2.25 -15.47 -15.73
N SER A 495 2.06 -16.27 -16.78
CA SER A 495 1.75 -15.76 -18.12
C SER A 495 0.40 -15.04 -18.17
N LEU A 496 -0.61 -15.53 -17.43
CA LEU A 496 -1.94 -14.91 -17.34
C LEU A 496 -1.88 -13.59 -16.59
N ARG A 497 -1.03 -13.49 -15.56
CA ARG A 497 -0.70 -12.23 -14.88
C ARG A 497 0.03 -11.27 -15.82
N ASP A 498 1.09 -11.74 -16.47
CA ASP A 498 1.93 -10.93 -17.36
C ASP A 498 1.13 -10.43 -18.58
N THR A 499 0.14 -11.19 -19.03
CA THR A 499 -0.82 -10.83 -20.10
C THR A 499 -2.12 -10.18 -19.60
N GLN A 500 -2.24 -9.92 -18.29
CA GLN A 500 -3.34 -9.19 -17.64
C GLN A 500 -4.72 -9.81 -17.85
N GLN A 501 -4.80 -11.14 -17.89
CA GLN A 501 -6.06 -11.89 -18.04
C GLN A 501 -6.62 -12.36 -16.69
N ILE A 502 -5.88 -12.17 -15.59
CA ILE A 502 -6.25 -12.61 -14.25
C ILE A 502 -6.14 -11.47 -13.23
N ASP A 503 -7.06 -11.51 -12.28
CA ASP A 503 -7.13 -10.66 -11.12
C ASP A 503 -5.96 -10.91 -10.13
N VAL A 504 -5.43 -9.90 -9.41
CA VAL A 504 -4.30 -10.06 -8.47
C VAL A 504 -4.74 -10.75 -7.18
N ASP A 505 -5.95 -10.49 -6.70
CA ASP A 505 -6.44 -11.18 -5.49
C ASP A 505 -6.66 -12.65 -5.82
N LEU A 506 -7.22 -12.95 -7.00
CA LEU A 506 -7.31 -14.32 -7.51
C LEU A 506 -5.94 -14.92 -7.83
N PHE A 507 -5.00 -14.13 -8.36
CA PHE A 507 -3.63 -14.57 -8.62
C PHE A 507 -2.96 -14.98 -7.32
N HIS A 508 -2.99 -14.15 -6.27
CA HIS A 508 -2.43 -14.48 -4.97
C HIS A 508 -3.19 -15.61 -4.28
N GLU A 509 -4.51 -15.71 -4.42
CA GLU A 509 -5.28 -16.86 -3.92
C GLU A 509 -4.84 -18.16 -4.59
N LEU A 510 -4.78 -18.19 -5.92
CA LEU A 510 -4.37 -19.37 -6.69
C LEU A 510 -2.89 -19.68 -6.54
N GLU A 511 -2.04 -18.66 -6.40
CA GLU A 511 -0.62 -18.83 -6.10
C GLU A 511 -0.44 -19.44 -4.71
N ASN A 512 -1.17 -18.96 -3.70
CA ASN A 512 -1.18 -19.57 -2.37
C ASN A 512 -1.76 -21.00 -2.38
N GLU A 513 -2.74 -21.29 -3.23
CA GLU A 513 -3.28 -22.65 -3.41
C GLU A 513 -2.21 -23.59 -4.01
N LEU A 514 -1.54 -23.16 -5.08
CA LEU A 514 -0.42 -23.90 -5.68
C LEU A 514 0.74 -24.08 -4.69
N ASP A 515 1.03 -23.06 -3.88
CA ASP A 515 2.08 -23.12 -2.88
C ASP A 515 1.73 -24.12 -1.77
N ARG A 516 0.46 -24.18 -1.33
CA ARG A 516 -0.02 -25.21 -0.40
C ARG A 516 0.03 -26.61 -1.00
N GLU A 517 -0.41 -26.78 -2.24
CA GLU A 517 -0.34 -28.06 -2.94
C GLU A 517 1.12 -28.54 -3.04
N GLU A 518 2.06 -27.65 -3.36
CA GLU A 518 3.48 -27.97 -3.46
C GLU A 518 4.09 -28.37 -2.10
N ILE A 519 3.81 -27.60 -1.03
CA ILE A 519 4.25 -27.93 0.33
C ILE A 519 3.72 -29.29 0.78
N GLN A 520 2.46 -29.60 0.45
CA GLN A 520 1.87 -30.89 0.77
C GLN A 520 2.55 -32.04 0.02
N GLN A 521 3.07 -31.80 -1.19
CA GLN A 521 3.86 -32.80 -1.91
C GLN A 521 5.31 -32.92 -1.43
N GLN A 522 5.88 -31.87 -0.80
CA GLN A 522 7.24 -31.88 -0.26
C GLN A 522 7.35 -32.50 1.15
N LYS A 523 6.34 -32.33 2.01
CA LYS A 523 6.32 -32.89 3.38
C LYS A 523 6.17 -34.42 3.48
N VAL A 524 6.11 -35.14 2.37
CA VAL A 524 5.93 -36.60 2.34
C VAL A 524 7.28 -37.33 2.31
N ASP A 525 8.40 -36.60 2.21
CA ASP A 525 9.77 -37.15 2.18
C ASP A 525 10.56 -36.99 3.50
N ASP A 526 9.99 -36.32 4.53
CA ASP A 526 10.48 -36.34 5.93
C ASP A 526 9.66 -37.36 6.75
#